data_AF-A0AAE3SL45-F1
#
_entry.id   AF-A0AAE3SL45-F1
#
_cell.length_a   1.000
_cell.length_b   1.000
_cell.length_c   1.000
_cell.angle_alpha   90.00
_cell.angle_beta   90.00
_cell.angle_gamma   90.00
#
_symmetry.space_group_name_H-M   'P 1'
#
loop_
_entity.id
_entity.type
_entity.pdbx_description
1 polymer ?
#
loop_
_entity_poly.entity_id
_entity_poly.type
_entity_poly.pdbx_seq_one_letter_code
_entity_poly.pdbx_strand_id
1 'polypeptide(L)'
;MKKPEIKTKYYLIVLFLIVLTKVSNAQVTYTPMYQPMSHSQMEAIAKARAKQAARDEANYKQYRDKAISYGMKGDYEACIYYANVAYRYYFTDDTIIYYEGLSYFKLGKKSKYKKAIRKALKFDYLETARKLKSLGIKHK
;
A
#
# COMPACT_ATOMS: atom_id res chain seq x y z
N MET A 1 -71.91 46.23 -8.86
CA MET A 1 -71.00 47.15 -8.13
C MET A 1 -69.58 46.61 -8.20
N LYS A 2 -68.61 47.49 -8.47
CA LYS A 2 -67.24 47.18 -8.90
C LYS A 2 -66.31 46.74 -7.75
N LYS A 3 -65.59 45.64 -8.01
CA LYS A 3 -64.28 45.14 -7.51
C LYS A 3 -63.92 45.25 -6.01
N PRO A 4 -63.76 44.11 -5.31
CA PRO A 4 -63.10 44.04 -4.00
C PRO A 4 -61.60 43.82 -4.19
N GLU A 5 -60.83 44.85 -4.55
CA GLU A 5 -59.40 44.65 -4.89
C GLU A 5 -58.38 45.40 -4.03
N ILE A 6 -58.81 46.22 -3.08
CA ILE A 6 -57.87 47.09 -2.34
C ILE A 6 -57.44 46.45 -1.01
N LYS A 7 -58.35 45.92 -0.19
CA LYS A 7 -58.02 45.41 1.16
C LYS A 7 -57.18 44.13 1.16
N THR A 8 -57.36 43.25 0.17
CA THR A 8 -56.64 41.96 0.07
C THR A 8 -55.16 42.15 -0.31
N LYS A 9 -54.84 43.19 -1.09
CA LYS A 9 -53.48 43.52 -1.51
C LYS A 9 -52.63 44.03 -0.35
N TYR A 10 -53.20 44.85 0.55
CA TYR A 10 -52.52 45.31 1.75
C TYR A 10 -52.23 44.18 2.74
N TYR A 11 -53.17 43.24 2.91
CA TYR A 11 -52.93 42.06 3.76
C TYR A 11 -51.80 41.18 3.22
N LEU A 12 -51.73 40.97 1.90
CA LEU A 12 -50.65 40.21 1.28
C LEU A 12 -49.29 40.92 1.38
N ILE A 13 -49.24 42.24 1.23
CA ILE A 13 -48.00 43.03 1.39
C ILE A 13 -47.52 43.02 2.84
N VAL A 14 -48.43 43.15 3.81
CA VAL A 14 -48.10 43.08 5.23
C VAL A 14 -47.63 41.67 5.61
N LEU A 15 -48.29 40.61 5.10
CA LEU A 15 -47.83 39.23 5.30
C LEU A 15 -46.44 39.00 4.69
N PHE A 16 -46.18 39.53 3.50
CA PHE A 16 -44.89 39.41 2.79
C PHE A 16 -43.76 40.15 3.52
N LEU A 17 -44.03 41.33 4.09
CA LEU A 17 -43.08 42.07 4.94
C LEU A 17 -42.78 41.35 6.26
N ILE A 18 -43.78 40.70 6.87
CA ILE A 18 -43.58 39.90 8.09
C ILE A 18 -42.76 38.63 7.80
N VAL A 19 -42.92 38.01 6.63
CA VAL A 19 -42.10 36.84 6.24
C VAL A 19 -40.65 37.24 5.93
N LEU A 20 -40.43 38.40 5.30
CA LEU A 20 -39.09 38.93 5.00
C LEU A 20 -38.28 39.26 6.26
N THR A 21 -38.92 39.71 7.34
CA THR A 21 -38.23 40.00 8.61
C THR A 21 -37.90 38.75 9.43
N LYS A 22 -38.45 37.58 9.07
CA LYS A 22 -38.19 36.30 9.75
C LYS A 22 -37.20 35.39 9.03
N VAL A 23 -36.65 35.80 7.89
CA VAL A 23 -35.49 35.12 7.31
C VAL A 23 -34.26 35.56 8.09
N SER A 24 -34.13 35.03 9.31
CA SER A 24 -32.90 35.12 10.07
C SER A 24 -31.78 34.61 9.16
N ASN A 25 -30.76 35.44 8.96
CA ASN A 25 -29.51 35.03 8.33
C ASN A 25 -28.89 33.93 9.20
N ALA A 26 -29.30 32.68 8.99
CA ALA A 26 -28.60 31.53 9.52
C ALA A 26 -27.26 31.49 8.80
N GLN A 27 -26.27 32.18 9.36
CA GLN A 27 -24.89 32.03 8.95
C GLN A 27 -24.52 30.57 9.22
N VAL A 28 -24.43 29.78 8.15
CA VAL A 28 -23.89 28.42 8.21
C VAL A 28 -22.46 28.56 8.70
N THR A 29 -22.26 28.35 10.00
CA THR A 29 -20.95 28.41 10.63
C THR A 29 -20.24 27.12 10.24
N TYR A 30 -19.41 27.18 9.20
CA TYR A 30 -18.46 26.12 8.91
C TYR A 30 -17.41 26.13 10.02
N THR A 31 -17.62 25.35 11.08
CA THR A 31 -16.52 24.97 11.97
C THR A 31 -15.74 23.87 11.28
N PRO A 32 -14.52 24.14 10.75
CA PRO A 32 -13.70 23.07 10.22
C PRO A 32 -13.42 22.07 11.35
N MET A 33 -13.98 20.86 11.26
CA MET A 33 -13.68 19.76 12.19
C MET A 33 -12.25 19.21 12.03
N TYR A 34 -11.46 19.79 11.13
CA TYR A 34 -10.07 19.40 10.91
C TYR A 34 -9.17 20.09 11.94
N GLN A 35 -8.83 19.36 13.00
CA GLN A 35 -7.70 19.72 13.84
C GLN A 35 -6.41 19.17 13.22
N PRO A 36 -5.47 20.02 12.79
CA PRO A 36 -4.17 19.54 12.35
C PRO A 36 -3.46 18.83 13.51
N MET A 37 -2.80 17.72 13.20
CA MET A 37 -2.06 16.94 14.17
C MET A 37 -0.98 17.79 14.86
N SER A 38 -0.86 17.69 16.18
CA SER A 38 0.16 18.45 16.92
C SER A 38 1.57 17.99 16.54
N HIS A 39 2.57 18.84 16.77
CA HIS A 39 3.97 18.46 16.54
C HIS A 39 4.37 17.19 17.31
N SER A 40 3.94 17.07 18.57
CA SER A 40 4.21 15.88 19.40
C SER A 40 3.54 14.62 18.86
N GLN A 41 2.31 14.72 18.35
CA GLN A 41 1.62 13.59 17.72
C GLN A 41 2.31 13.16 16.42
N MET A 42 2.75 14.12 15.59
CA MET A 42 3.53 13.83 14.39
C MET A 42 4.85 13.13 14.73
N GLU A 43 5.56 13.62 15.74
CA GLU A 43 6.81 13.02 16.20
C GLU A 43 6.60 11.59 16.73
N ALA A 44 5.55 11.35 17.51
CA ALA A 44 5.20 10.01 18.00
C ALA A 44 4.91 9.04 16.85
N ILE A 45 4.17 9.48 15.82
CA ILE A 45 3.91 8.68 14.62
C ILE A 45 5.19 8.43 13.83
N ALA A 46 6.05 9.44 13.67
CA ALA A 46 7.32 9.28 12.98
C ALA A 46 8.21 8.24 13.69
N LYS A 47 8.33 8.32 15.01
CA LYS A 47 9.06 7.35 15.84
C LYS A 47 8.46 5.94 15.73
N ALA A 48 7.14 5.81 15.78
CA ALA A 48 6.47 4.52 15.63
C ALA A 48 6.71 3.90 14.24
N ARG A 49 6.62 4.72 13.17
CA ARG A 49 6.90 4.28 11.80
C ARG A 49 8.36 3.87 11.62
N ALA A 50 9.31 4.63 12.16
CA ALA A 50 10.73 4.28 12.13
C ALA A 50 11.01 2.95 12.85
N LYS A 51 10.41 2.75 14.03
CA LYS A 51 10.52 1.49 14.78
C LYS A 51 9.92 0.31 14.00
N GLN A 52 8.78 0.52 13.34
CA GLN A 52 8.14 -0.50 12.52
C GLN A 52 9.00 -0.86 11.30
N ALA A 53 9.53 0.14 10.58
CA ALA A 53 10.41 -0.08 9.44
C ALA A 53 11.67 -0.86 9.84
N ALA A 54 12.32 -0.50 10.96
CA ALA A 54 13.48 -1.24 11.48
C ALA A 54 13.13 -2.69 11.84
N ARG A 55 11.93 -2.93 12.39
CA ARG A 55 11.45 -4.28 12.68
C ARG A 55 11.20 -5.09 11.41
N ASP A 56 10.60 -4.48 10.39
CA ASP A 56 10.31 -5.14 9.11
C ASP A 56 11.59 -5.50 8.36
N GLU A 57 12.60 -4.62 8.40
CA GLU A 57 13.95 -4.90 7.87
C GLU A 57 14.63 -6.06 8.61
N ALA A 58 14.58 -6.07 9.95
CA ALA A 58 15.13 -7.15 10.76
C ALA A 58 14.45 -8.50 10.47
N ASN A 59 13.11 -8.50 10.37
CA ASN A 59 12.34 -9.69 10.02
C ASN A 59 12.69 -10.17 8.61
N TYR A 60 12.75 -9.26 7.63
CA TYR A 60 13.18 -9.59 6.28
C TYR A 60 14.53 -10.31 6.28
N LYS A 61 15.54 -9.71 6.94
CA LYS A 61 16.88 -10.27 7.02
C LYS A 61 16.88 -11.67 7.64
N GLN A 62 16.14 -11.87 8.73
CA GLN A 62 16.02 -13.17 9.37
C GLN A 62 15.44 -14.24 8.43
N TYR A 63 14.35 -13.95 7.73
CA TYR A 63 13.73 -14.91 6.82
C TYR A 63 14.54 -15.12 5.55
N ARG A 64 15.20 -14.07 5.06
CA ARG A 64 16.13 -14.15 3.94
C ARG A 64 17.30 -15.06 4.27
N ASP A 65 17.91 -14.90 5.44
CA ASP A 65 19.05 -15.72 5.88
C ASP A 65 18.63 -17.19 6.07
N LYS A 66 17.41 -17.44 6.59
CA LYS A 66 16.82 -18.80 6.64
C LYS A 66 16.64 -19.39 5.25
N ALA A 67 16.04 -18.65 4.31
CA ALA A 67 15.82 -19.11 2.94
C ALA A 67 17.13 -19.55 2.27
N ILE A 68 18.17 -18.71 2.37
CA ILE A 68 19.51 -19.02 1.87
C ILE A 68 20.06 -20.28 2.53
N SER A 69 19.98 -20.38 3.86
CA SER A 69 20.49 -21.54 4.60
C SER A 69 19.87 -22.85 4.11
N TYR A 70 18.55 -22.90 3.94
CA TYR A 70 17.86 -24.08 3.41
C TYR A 70 18.22 -24.36 1.94
N GLY A 71 18.33 -23.31 1.12
CA GLY A 71 18.76 -23.43 -0.28
C GLY A 71 20.17 -24.03 -0.41
N MET A 72 21.10 -23.63 0.46
CA MET A 72 22.46 -24.19 0.52
C MET A 72 22.47 -25.65 0.96
N LYS A 73 21.57 -26.04 1.87
CA LYS A 73 21.41 -27.43 2.35
C LYS A 73 20.69 -28.33 1.34
N GLY A 74 20.13 -27.77 0.27
CA GLY A 74 19.35 -28.52 -0.73
C GLY A 74 17.87 -28.71 -0.38
N ASP A 75 17.39 -28.12 0.72
CA ASP A 75 15.97 -28.09 1.04
C ASP A 75 15.29 -26.95 0.27
N TYR A 76 14.99 -27.24 -0.99
CA TYR A 76 14.46 -26.27 -1.95
C TYR A 76 13.02 -25.84 -1.62
N GLU A 77 12.23 -26.68 -0.95
CA GLU A 77 10.87 -26.33 -0.55
C GLU A 77 10.87 -25.36 0.62
N ALA A 78 11.68 -25.62 1.65
CA ALA A 78 11.87 -24.68 2.75
C ALA A 78 12.49 -23.36 2.28
N CYS A 79 13.46 -23.41 1.36
CA CYS A 79 14.01 -22.20 0.73
C CYS A 79 12.92 -21.32 0.12
N ILE A 80 12.02 -21.91 -0.68
CA ILE A 80 10.92 -21.18 -1.33
C ILE A 80 9.93 -20.65 -0.28
N TYR A 81 9.61 -21.43 0.75
CA TYR A 81 8.72 -21.00 1.81
C TYR A 81 9.25 -19.73 2.49
N TYR A 82 10.49 -19.79 2.99
CA TYR A 82 11.08 -18.66 3.71
C TYR A 82 11.36 -17.44 2.82
N ALA A 83 11.69 -17.65 1.53
CA ALA A 83 11.80 -16.56 0.59
C ALA A 83 10.47 -15.81 0.42
N ASN A 84 9.36 -16.54 0.28
CA ASN A 84 8.03 -15.94 0.18
C ASN A 84 7.60 -15.22 1.46
N VAL A 85 8.01 -15.70 2.63
CA VAL A 85 7.78 -15.00 3.91
C VAL A 85 8.60 -13.71 3.95
N ALA A 86 9.87 -13.73 3.55
CA ALA A 86 10.72 -12.54 3.51
C ALA A 86 10.13 -11.44 2.61
N TYR A 87 9.61 -11.79 1.42
CA TYR A 87 9.03 -10.80 0.50
C TYR A 87 7.78 -10.07 1.05
N ARG A 88 7.14 -10.57 2.10
CA ARG A 88 6.01 -9.87 2.75
C ARG A 88 6.42 -8.56 3.41
N TYR A 89 7.71 -8.37 3.66
CA TYR A 89 8.27 -7.15 4.24
C TYR A 89 8.72 -6.14 3.16
N TYR A 90 8.42 -6.39 1.88
CA TYR A 90 8.70 -5.49 0.75
C TYR A 90 10.18 -5.19 0.45
N PHE A 91 11.10 -5.92 1.07
CA PHE A 91 12.52 -5.91 0.72
C PHE A 91 12.87 -7.06 -0.24
N THR A 92 13.93 -6.88 -1.01
CA THR A 92 14.51 -7.94 -1.85
C THR A 92 15.99 -7.65 -2.10
N ASP A 93 16.77 -8.70 -2.31
CA ASP A 93 18.15 -8.62 -2.77
C ASP A 93 18.39 -9.66 -3.88
N ASP A 94 19.57 -9.60 -4.47
CA ASP A 94 19.98 -10.47 -5.57
C ASP A 94 20.14 -11.94 -5.12
N THR A 95 20.57 -12.14 -3.88
CA THR A 95 20.95 -13.42 -3.31
C THR A 95 19.71 -14.28 -3.03
N ILE A 96 18.68 -13.70 -2.42
CA ILE A 96 17.42 -14.43 -2.17
C ILE A 96 16.72 -14.81 -3.49
N ILE A 97 16.79 -13.94 -4.51
CA ILE A 97 16.24 -14.23 -5.84
C ILE A 97 17.03 -15.37 -6.51
N TYR A 98 18.35 -15.39 -6.36
CA TYR A 98 19.18 -16.48 -6.87
C TYR A 98 18.78 -17.82 -6.25
N TYR A 99 18.73 -17.92 -4.92
CA TYR A 99 18.40 -19.18 -4.23
C TYR A 99 16.94 -19.62 -4.47
N GLU A 100 16.00 -18.68 -4.55
CA GLU A 100 14.62 -18.99 -4.95
C GLU A 100 14.56 -19.54 -6.39
N GLY A 101 15.25 -18.89 -7.32
CA GLY A 101 15.34 -19.30 -8.72
C GLY A 101 15.99 -20.68 -8.86
N LEU A 102 17.12 -20.92 -8.18
CA LEU A 102 17.81 -22.20 -8.13
C LEU A 102 16.89 -23.29 -7.57
N SER A 103 16.14 -23.00 -6.52
CA SER A 103 15.18 -23.94 -5.93
C SER A 103 14.08 -24.32 -6.91
N TYR A 104 13.49 -23.35 -7.64
CA TYR A 104 12.54 -23.67 -8.70
C TYR A 104 13.15 -24.49 -9.83
N PHE A 105 14.39 -24.21 -10.21
CA PHE A 105 15.11 -24.99 -11.22
C PHE A 105 15.30 -26.45 -10.77
N LYS A 106 15.79 -26.65 -9.55
CA LYS A 106 16.05 -27.98 -8.98
C LYS A 106 14.78 -28.81 -8.81
N LEU A 107 13.66 -28.16 -8.49
CA LEU A 107 12.34 -28.79 -8.40
C LEU A 107 11.63 -28.93 -9.76
N GLY A 108 12.27 -28.56 -10.89
CA GLY A 108 11.67 -28.66 -12.22
C GLY A 108 10.51 -27.68 -12.48
N LYS A 109 10.30 -26.66 -11.63
CA LYS A 109 9.21 -25.67 -11.72
C LYS A 109 9.54 -24.59 -12.77
N LYS A 110 9.59 -24.98 -14.06
CA LYS A 110 10.05 -24.16 -15.21
C LYS A 110 9.42 -22.75 -15.27
N SER A 111 8.11 -22.63 -15.10
CA SER A 111 7.41 -21.34 -15.17
C SER A 111 7.86 -20.38 -14.06
N LYS A 112 7.97 -20.89 -12.82
CA LYS A 112 8.40 -20.10 -11.65
C LYS A 112 9.88 -19.72 -11.76
N TYR A 113 10.72 -20.63 -12.25
CA TYR A 113 12.12 -20.36 -12.55
C TYR A 113 12.30 -19.21 -13.58
N LYS A 114 11.55 -19.23 -14.69
CA LYS A 114 11.54 -18.10 -15.65
C LYS A 114 11.05 -16.80 -15.00
N LYS A 115 10.12 -16.89 -14.04
CA LYS A 115 9.63 -15.74 -13.26
C LYS A 115 10.74 -15.15 -12.38
N ALA A 116 11.57 -15.99 -11.75
CA ALA A 116 12.72 -15.54 -10.96
C ALA A 116 13.77 -14.81 -11.81
N ILE A 117 14.06 -15.30 -13.03
CA ILE A 117 14.95 -14.59 -13.98
C ILE A 117 14.38 -13.21 -14.33
N ARG A 118 13.09 -13.12 -14.67
CA ARG A 118 12.43 -11.84 -14.96
C ARG A 118 12.44 -10.91 -13.75
N LYS A 119 12.26 -11.46 -12.55
CA LYS A 119 12.35 -10.69 -11.30
C LYS A 119 13.76 -10.11 -11.12
N ALA A 120 14.81 -10.91 -11.31
CA ALA A 120 16.20 -10.42 -11.25
C ALA A 120 16.44 -9.27 -12.25
N LEU A 121 15.99 -9.41 -13.50
CA LEU A 121 16.12 -8.36 -14.52
C LEU A 121 15.34 -7.08 -14.16
N LYS A 122 14.15 -7.22 -13.54
CA LYS A 122 13.34 -6.07 -13.11
C LYS A 122 14.05 -5.21 -12.06
N PHE A 123 14.84 -5.84 -11.17
CA PHE A 123 15.60 -5.16 -10.12
C PHE A 123 17.06 -4.86 -10.51
N ASP A 124 17.40 -5.00 -11.80
CA ASP A 124 18.76 -4.78 -12.33
C ASP A 124 19.85 -5.71 -11.73
N TYR A 125 19.45 -6.89 -11.24
CA TYR A 125 20.39 -7.92 -10.77
C TYR A 125 20.89 -8.76 -11.95
N LEU A 126 21.66 -8.11 -12.84
CA LEU A 126 22.12 -8.70 -14.11
C LEU A 126 22.97 -9.96 -13.92
N GLU A 127 23.84 -9.97 -12.90
CA GLU A 127 24.67 -11.13 -12.59
C GLU A 127 23.83 -12.34 -12.17
N THR A 128 22.86 -12.14 -11.26
CA THR A 128 21.92 -13.18 -10.85
C THR A 128 21.09 -13.70 -12.03
N ALA A 129 20.61 -12.80 -12.89
CA ALA A 129 19.88 -13.20 -14.09
C ALA A 129 20.74 -14.06 -15.03
N ARG A 130 22.02 -13.70 -15.22
CA ARG A 130 22.99 -14.48 -16.02
C ARG A 130 23.28 -15.84 -15.39
N LYS A 131 23.58 -15.88 -14.08
CA LYS A 131 23.84 -17.11 -13.32
C LYS A 131 22.65 -18.07 -13.36
N LEU A 132 21.43 -17.55 -13.26
CA LEU A 132 20.25 -18.39 -13.41
C LEU A 132 20.18 -18.91 -14.86
N LYS A 133 20.19 -18.03 -15.87
CA LYS A 133 20.12 -18.44 -17.29
C LYS A 133 21.15 -19.52 -17.67
N SER A 134 22.37 -19.46 -17.16
CA SER A 134 23.43 -20.44 -17.45
C SER A 134 23.15 -21.84 -16.92
N LEU A 135 22.25 -22.01 -15.93
CA LEU A 135 21.79 -23.34 -15.49
C LEU A 135 20.99 -24.08 -16.58
N GLY A 136 20.49 -23.35 -17.58
CA GLY A 136 19.67 -23.88 -18.67
C GLY A 136 18.30 -24.36 -18.21
N ILE A 137 17.46 -24.80 -19.14
CA ILE A 137 16.29 -25.63 -18.83
C ILE A 137 16.64 -27.00 -19.39
N LYS A 138 16.98 -27.98 -18.53
CA LYS A 138 17.10 -29.35 -19.01
C LYS A 138 15.72 -29.80 -19.47
N HIS A 139 15.57 -30.02 -20.77
CA HIS A 139 14.46 -30.79 -21.32
C HIS A 139 14.73 -32.24 -20.91
N LYS A 140 14.16 -32.65 -19.77
CA LYS A 140 13.72 -34.04 -19.62
C LYS A 140 12.39 -34.16 -20.33
#